data_AF-F3FM86-F1
#
_entry.id   AF-F3FM86-F1
#
_cell.length_a   1.000
_cell.length_b   1.000
_cell.length_c   1.000
_cell.angle_alpha   90.00
_cell.angle_beta   90.00
_cell.angle_gamma   90.00
#
_symmetry.space_group_name_H-M   'P 1'
#
loop_
_entity.id
_entity.type
_entity.pdbx_description
1 polymer ?
#
loop_
_entity_poly.entity_id
_entity_poly.type
_entity_poly.pdbx_seq_one_letter_code
_entity_poly.pdbx_strand_id
1 'polypeptide(L)'
;SALDAESQVRGNSVYFPERVVPMLPEQLSNGLCSLNPHVDRLAMVCEMTISKTGEMTDYVFYEGIIHSHARLTYNKVSTILEQPKTAEAKSLRGEYGDVVPHLKQLYAMYKVLLGARHVRGAIDFETQETRIIFGSERKIAEIRPTTRNDAHKLIEECMLAANVATAQFLKKHEIPALYRVHDGPPPERLEKLRAFLGELGLTLHKGKEGPTPKDYQALLETVRDRPDYHLIQTVMLRSLSQAVYSSDNNGHFGLNYEAYTHFTSPIRRYPDLLTHRAIRSVIRSKQDTPHVRRAGAATIPKARIYPYDDALLDQLGEQCSMSERRADEATRDVVNWLKCEYMKDRVGESFPGVITAVTGFGLFVELTDIYVEGLVHVTALPGDYYHFDPLHHRLAGERTGRNFRLGDTVEVRVMRVDLDERKIDFEISEAAAAAKPTARKRRGNDTAAPAATATAEKDKAPAKSGRRSASTKDSSPEAYRPSDAAAKNAEVRKSRELKKALLADAKGGSKASSGKSDRSGSAPSSGKPASKHRKGSSKTGSAPAAKSSGARKPKAKS
;
A
#
# COMPACT_ATOMS: atom_id res chain seq x y z
N SER A 1 -8.44 31.48 -4.58
CA SER A 1 -9.36 31.71 -5.75
C SER A 1 -10.40 30.60 -5.81
N ALA A 2 -11.31 30.57 -6.78
CA ALA A 2 -12.34 29.50 -6.87
C ALA A 2 -11.72 28.09 -7.03
N LEU A 3 -10.78 27.92 -7.96
CA LEU A 3 -10.03 26.66 -8.16
C LEU A 3 -9.30 26.21 -6.88
N ASP A 4 -8.79 27.17 -6.12
CA ASP A 4 -8.00 26.97 -4.91
C ASP A 4 -8.86 26.50 -3.72
N ALA A 5 -10.01 27.15 -3.51
CA ALA A 5 -10.98 26.74 -2.51
C ALA A 5 -11.52 25.31 -2.77
N GLU A 6 -11.84 25.00 -4.03
CA GLU A 6 -12.24 23.65 -4.44
C GLU A 6 -11.10 22.62 -4.24
N SER A 7 -9.86 23.01 -4.53
CA SER A 7 -8.68 22.16 -4.30
C SER A 7 -8.49 21.86 -2.81
N GLN A 8 -8.68 22.85 -1.93
CA GLN A 8 -8.62 22.69 -0.48
C GLN A 8 -9.74 21.76 0.03
N VAL A 9 -10.99 21.97 -0.41
CA VAL A 9 -12.15 21.14 -0.02
C VAL A 9 -11.99 19.67 -0.44
N ARG A 10 -11.37 19.42 -1.59
CA ARG A 10 -10.99 18.07 -2.04
C ARG A 10 -9.81 17.51 -1.26
N GLY A 11 -8.77 18.32 -1.03
CA GLY A 11 -7.52 17.99 -0.33
C GLY A 11 -6.57 17.10 -1.15
N ASN A 12 -7.11 16.13 -1.88
CA ASN A 12 -6.38 15.26 -2.80
C ASN A 12 -7.30 14.71 -3.91
N SER A 13 -6.69 14.13 -4.95
CA SER A 13 -7.43 13.32 -5.93
C SER A 13 -7.78 11.96 -5.32
N VAL A 14 -8.94 11.40 -5.70
CA VAL A 14 -9.39 10.05 -5.32
C VAL A 14 -9.27 9.13 -6.54
N TYR A 15 -8.76 7.92 -6.35
CA TYR A 15 -8.41 6.99 -7.44
C TYR A 15 -9.23 5.70 -7.35
N PHE A 16 -10.51 5.78 -7.75
CA PHE A 16 -11.34 4.57 -7.88
C PHE A 16 -10.88 3.72 -9.09
N PRO A 17 -11.20 2.41 -9.09
CA PRO A 17 -11.03 1.57 -10.28
C PRO A 17 -11.71 2.19 -11.51
N GLU A 18 -10.99 2.26 -12.63
CA GLU A 18 -11.31 3.00 -13.87
C GLU A 18 -11.62 4.51 -13.77
N ARG A 19 -11.72 5.12 -12.58
CA ARG A 19 -12.22 6.49 -12.43
C ARG A 19 -11.45 7.32 -11.40
N VAL A 20 -10.79 8.36 -11.86
CA VAL A 20 -10.23 9.40 -10.98
C VAL A 20 -11.29 10.46 -10.68
N VAL A 21 -11.37 10.92 -9.44
CA VAL A 21 -12.01 12.20 -9.07
C VAL A 21 -10.87 13.17 -8.75
N PRO A 22 -10.46 14.04 -9.69
CA PRO A 22 -9.23 14.79 -9.54
C PRO A 22 -9.41 16.00 -8.62
N MET A 23 -8.34 16.40 -7.93
CA MET A 23 -8.29 17.62 -7.12
C MET A 23 -8.44 18.88 -7.98
N LEU A 24 -7.78 18.91 -9.13
CA LEU A 24 -7.84 19.99 -10.13
C LEU A 24 -8.63 19.56 -11.38
N PRO A 25 -9.40 20.45 -12.02
CA PRO A 25 -10.08 20.17 -13.30
C PRO A 25 -9.15 19.57 -14.35
N GLU A 26 -9.67 18.65 -15.18
CA GLU A 26 -8.89 17.84 -16.12
C GLU A 26 -8.11 18.68 -17.15
N GLN A 27 -8.64 19.85 -17.52
CA GLN A 27 -7.98 20.81 -18.40
C GLN A 27 -6.66 21.33 -17.81
N LEU A 28 -6.56 21.38 -16.48
CA LEU A 28 -5.31 21.67 -15.77
C LEU A 28 -4.53 20.37 -15.52
N SER A 29 -5.13 19.39 -14.86
CA SER A 29 -4.42 18.21 -14.35
C SER A 29 -3.87 17.29 -15.45
N ASN A 30 -4.60 17.10 -16.56
CA ASN A 30 -4.16 16.34 -17.74
C ASN A 30 -3.60 17.23 -18.87
N GLY A 31 -3.97 18.52 -18.87
CA GLY A 31 -3.62 19.49 -19.93
C GLY A 31 -2.41 20.36 -19.60
N LEU A 32 -2.66 21.50 -18.94
CA LEU A 32 -1.67 22.58 -18.75
C LEU A 32 -0.61 22.29 -17.67
N CYS A 33 -0.96 21.55 -16.61
CA CYS A 33 -0.04 21.18 -15.54
C CYS A 33 0.63 19.81 -15.79
N SER A 34 0.05 18.95 -16.64
CA SER A 34 0.68 17.70 -17.02
C SER A 34 1.95 17.94 -17.84
N LEU A 35 3.04 17.25 -17.48
CA LEU A 35 4.36 17.33 -18.12
C LEU A 35 4.40 16.47 -19.40
N ASN A 36 3.47 16.80 -20.31
CA ASN A 36 3.24 16.08 -21.56
C ASN A 36 4.48 16.10 -22.49
N PRO A 37 4.72 15.04 -23.28
CA PRO A 37 5.89 14.93 -24.14
C PRO A 37 5.84 15.93 -25.30
N HIS A 38 7.01 16.37 -25.74
CA HIS A 38 7.25 17.23 -26.91
C HIS A 38 6.51 18.58 -26.89
N VAL A 39 6.16 19.09 -25.70
CA VAL A 39 5.54 20.40 -25.50
C VAL A 39 6.14 21.11 -24.28
N ASP A 40 6.23 22.44 -24.38
CA ASP A 40 6.77 23.27 -23.31
C ASP A 40 5.83 23.33 -22.11
N ARG A 41 6.39 23.27 -20.90
CA ARG A 41 5.66 23.32 -19.63
C ARG A 41 6.39 24.12 -18.57
N LEU A 42 5.63 24.91 -17.82
CA LEU A 42 6.12 25.57 -16.61
C LEU A 42 6.34 24.53 -15.50
N ALA A 43 7.48 24.61 -14.82
CA ALA A 43 7.83 23.74 -13.71
C ALA A 43 8.40 24.54 -12.53
N MET A 44 8.13 24.05 -11.31
CA MET A 44 8.97 24.34 -10.16
C MET A 44 10.04 23.24 -10.10
N VAL A 45 11.30 23.61 -10.26
CA VAL A 45 12.43 22.69 -10.34
C VAL A 45 13.15 22.65 -9.00
N CYS A 46 13.53 21.44 -8.59
CA CYS A 46 14.47 21.18 -7.51
C CYS A 46 15.73 20.57 -8.15
N GLU A 47 16.79 21.37 -8.25
CA GLU A 47 18.11 20.92 -8.69
C GLU A 47 18.91 20.50 -7.45
N MET A 48 19.55 19.33 -7.48
CA MET A 48 20.22 18.74 -6.31
C MET A 48 21.59 18.19 -6.70
N THR A 49 22.59 18.38 -5.83
CA THR A 49 23.88 17.68 -5.92
C THR A 49 23.86 16.48 -4.98
N ILE A 50 24.04 15.28 -5.54
CA ILE A 50 24.11 14.01 -4.80
C ILE A 50 25.56 13.50 -4.81
N SER A 51 26.05 13.11 -3.64
CA SER A 51 27.40 12.58 -3.46
C SER A 51 27.55 11.15 -3.99
N LYS A 52 28.80 10.66 -4.06
CA LYS A 52 29.10 9.25 -4.38
C LYS A 52 28.56 8.24 -3.35
N THR A 53 28.13 8.69 -2.17
CA THR A 53 27.51 7.88 -1.11
C THR A 53 25.99 8.04 -1.02
N GLY A 54 25.38 8.87 -1.89
CA GLY A 54 23.92 9.09 -1.93
C GLY A 54 23.41 10.14 -0.96
N GLU A 55 24.32 10.90 -0.36
CA GLU A 55 24.02 12.06 0.46
C GLU A 55 23.72 13.28 -0.43
N MET A 56 22.69 14.05 -0.12
CA MET A 56 22.42 15.32 -0.80
C MET A 56 23.29 16.42 -0.19
N THR A 57 24.24 16.96 -0.97
CA THR A 57 25.22 17.94 -0.48
C THR A 57 24.82 19.39 -0.77
N ASP A 58 23.96 19.63 -1.76
CA ASP A 58 23.40 20.96 -2.07
C ASP A 58 22.07 20.85 -2.82
N TYR A 59 21.25 21.91 -2.76
CA TYR A 59 19.98 22.04 -3.50
C TYR A 59 19.66 23.49 -3.87
N VAL A 60 19.01 23.68 -5.02
CA VAL A 60 18.54 24.99 -5.51
C VAL A 60 17.14 24.85 -6.11
N PHE A 61 16.22 25.74 -5.72
CA PHE A 61 14.86 25.79 -6.26
C PHE A 61 14.67 26.95 -7.24
N TYR A 62 13.93 26.72 -8.32
CA TYR A 62 13.58 27.79 -9.28
C TYR A 62 12.34 27.49 -10.12
N GLU A 63 11.70 28.54 -10.62
CA GLU A 63 10.71 28.43 -11.69
C GLU A 63 11.44 28.32 -13.04
N GLY A 64 11.00 27.40 -13.90
CA GLY A 64 11.60 27.19 -15.23
C GLY A 64 10.58 26.71 -16.27
N ILE A 65 11.06 26.59 -17.51
CA ILE A 65 10.35 25.92 -18.61
C ILE A 65 11.07 24.60 -18.88
N ILE A 66 10.34 23.50 -19.03
CA ILE A 66 10.86 22.21 -19.46
C ILE A 66 10.17 21.75 -20.75
N HIS A 67 10.88 20.93 -21.52
CA HIS A 67 10.37 20.24 -22.70
C HIS A 67 10.56 18.74 -22.48
N SER A 68 9.48 17.97 -22.30
CA SER A 68 9.58 16.55 -21.92
C SER A 68 9.94 15.70 -23.14
N HIS A 69 11.12 15.06 -23.13
CA HIS A 69 11.69 14.39 -24.30
C HIS A 69 11.08 13.01 -24.59
N ALA A 70 10.37 12.38 -23.66
CA ALA A 70 9.68 11.10 -23.87
C ALA A 70 8.57 10.86 -22.82
N ARG A 71 7.49 10.20 -23.21
CA ARG A 71 6.47 9.66 -22.27
C ARG A 71 6.67 8.15 -22.09
N LEU A 72 7.40 7.79 -21.04
CA LEU A 72 7.75 6.41 -20.72
C LEU A 72 6.77 5.78 -19.71
N THR A 73 6.78 4.44 -19.63
CA THR A 73 6.10 3.67 -18.57
C THR A 73 7.14 2.88 -17.78
N TYR A 74 6.83 2.57 -16.51
CA TYR A 74 7.75 1.81 -15.65
C TYR A 74 8.16 0.47 -16.28
N ASN A 75 7.25 -0.24 -16.94
CA ASN A 75 7.57 -1.49 -17.64
C ASN A 75 8.53 -1.26 -18.82
N LYS A 76 8.31 -0.26 -19.69
CA LYS A 76 9.27 0.07 -20.76
C LYS A 76 10.66 0.39 -20.19
N VAL A 77 10.74 1.17 -19.10
CA VAL A 77 12.01 1.54 -18.46
C VAL A 77 12.70 0.34 -17.81
N SER A 78 11.93 -0.52 -17.13
CA SER A 78 12.39 -1.79 -16.55
C SER A 78 12.96 -2.72 -17.63
N THR A 79 12.23 -2.98 -18.71
CA THR A 79 12.71 -3.78 -19.85
C THR A 79 13.99 -3.16 -20.46
N ILE A 80 14.04 -1.83 -20.63
CA ILE A 80 15.23 -1.13 -21.13
C ILE A 80 16.45 -1.31 -20.21
N LEU A 81 16.30 -1.28 -18.89
CA LEU A 81 17.40 -1.24 -17.92
C LEU A 81 17.80 -2.62 -17.40
N GLU A 82 16.83 -3.39 -16.89
CA GLU A 82 17.02 -4.64 -16.17
C GLU A 82 17.14 -5.85 -17.13
N GLN A 83 16.49 -5.78 -18.31
CA GLN A 83 16.43 -6.91 -19.27
C GLN A 83 17.14 -6.63 -20.62
N PRO A 84 18.35 -6.02 -20.66
CA PRO A 84 18.92 -5.39 -21.85
C PRO A 84 19.28 -6.33 -23.01
N LYS A 85 19.13 -7.65 -22.83
CA LYS A 85 19.43 -8.69 -23.84
C LYS A 85 18.20 -9.12 -24.65
N THR A 86 16.97 -8.86 -24.18
CA THR A 86 15.73 -9.32 -24.83
C THR A 86 15.49 -8.61 -26.17
N ALA A 87 14.69 -9.21 -27.05
CA ALA A 87 14.31 -8.58 -28.32
C ALA A 87 13.51 -7.29 -28.09
N GLU A 88 12.61 -7.28 -27.10
CA GLU A 88 11.85 -6.10 -26.68
C GLU A 88 12.79 -4.98 -26.19
N ALA A 89 13.75 -5.28 -25.31
CA ALA A 89 14.71 -4.29 -24.82
C ALA A 89 15.56 -3.68 -25.94
N LYS A 90 15.93 -4.47 -26.96
CA LYS A 90 16.63 -3.97 -28.15
C LYS A 90 15.75 -3.03 -28.99
N SER A 91 14.48 -3.39 -29.20
CA SER A 91 13.50 -2.57 -29.91
C SER A 91 13.26 -1.23 -29.18
N LEU A 92 12.95 -1.28 -27.88
CA LEU A 92 12.74 -0.11 -27.02
C LEU A 92 14.00 0.78 -26.94
N ARG A 93 15.20 0.20 -26.96
CA ARG A 93 16.46 0.97 -27.00
C ARG A 93 16.75 1.61 -28.36
N GLY A 94 16.08 1.16 -29.43
CA GLY A 94 16.02 1.87 -30.71
C GLY A 94 14.98 3.00 -30.67
N GLU A 95 13.75 2.70 -30.23
CA GLU A 95 12.63 3.66 -30.10
C GLU A 95 13.00 4.87 -29.23
N TYR A 96 13.75 4.65 -28.15
CA TYR A 96 14.12 5.69 -27.16
C TYR A 96 15.62 5.98 -27.11
N GLY A 97 16.34 5.81 -28.23
CA GLY A 97 17.80 5.89 -28.30
C GLY A 97 18.40 7.11 -27.57
N ASP A 98 17.83 8.30 -27.79
CA ASP A 98 18.34 9.57 -27.24
C ASP A 98 18.22 9.66 -25.71
N VAL A 99 17.18 9.05 -25.11
CA VAL A 99 16.96 9.11 -23.65
C VAL A 99 17.58 7.94 -22.90
N VAL A 100 17.97 6.85 -23.58
CA VAL A 100 18.62 5.67 -22.97
C VAL A 100 19.90 5.99 -22.19
N PRO A 101 20.80 6.91 -22.61
CA PRO A 101 21.95 7.34 -21.80
C PRO A 101 21.52 7.95 -20.46
N HIS A 102 20.51 8.82 -20.48
CA HIS A 102 19.99 9.49 -19.27
C HIS A 102 19.28 8.52 -18.33
N LEU A 103 18.51 7.55 -18.87
CA LEU A 103 17.92 6.46 -18.08
C LEU A 103 18.97 5.62 -17.36
N LYS A 104 20.11 5.31 -18.02
CA LYS A 104 21.23 4.60 -17.36
C LYS A 104 21.84 5.43 -16.23
N GLN A 105 21.97 6.75 -16.41
CA GLN A 105 22.53 7.62 -15.37
C GLN A 105 21.61 7.73 -14.15
N LEU A 106 20.29 7.88 -14.37
CA LEU A 106 19.29 7.81 -13.30
C LEU A 106 19.32 6.44 -12.59
N TYR A 107 19.51 5.35 -13.32
CA TYR A 107 19.62 4.00 -12.75
C TYR A 107 20.89 3.79 -11.92
N ALA A 108 22.01 4.40 -12.33
CA ALA A 108 23.24 4.42 -11.53
C ALA A 108 23.05 5.23 -10.23
N MET A 109 22.43 6.41 -10.32
CA MET A 109 22.11 7.25 -9.15
C MET A 109 21.17 6.53 -8.18
N TYR A 110 20.11 5.88 -8.68
CA TYR A 110 19.18 5.07 -7.88
C TYR A 110 19.89 4.02 -7.03
N LYS A 111 20.86 3.29 -7.58
CA LYS A 111 21.60 2.27 -6.81
C LYS A 111 22.41 2.85 -5.66
N VAL A 112 22.92 4.07 -5.83
CA VAL A 112 23.62 4.81 -4.76
C VAL A 112 22.62 5.30 -3.70
N LEU A 113 21.48 5.86 -4.11
CA LEU A 113 20.41 6.29 -3.19
C LEU A 113 19.81 5.13 -2.40
N LEU A 114 19.60 3.97 -3.02
CA LEU A 114 19.13 2.75 -2.37
C LEU A 114 20.12 2.26 -1.28
N GLY A 115 21.42 2.32 -1.56
CA GLY A 115 22.47 2.07 -0.56
C GLY A 115 22.41 3.06 0.60
N ALA A 116 22.22 4.36 0.31
CA ALA A 116 22.05 5.38 1.33
C ALA A 116 20.78 5.18 2.17
N ARG A 117 19.68 4.70 1.57
CA ARG A 117 18.43 4.32 2.27
C ARG A 117 18.64 3.14 3.22
N HIS A 118 19.42 2.14 2.82
CA HIS A 118 19.79 1.00 3.66
C HIS A 118 20.66 1.44 4.86
N VAL A 119 21.70 2.25 4.64
CA VAL A 119 22.59 2.76 5.71
C VAL A 119 21.88 3.74 6.67
N ARG A 120 20.96 4.56 6.14
CA ARG A 120 20.07 5.41 6.95
C ARG A 120 19.10 4.58 7.79
N GLY A 121 18.72 3.39 7.31
CA GLY A 121 17.79 2.48 7.97
C GLY A 121 16.35 2.94 7.92
N ALA A 122 15.89 3.31 6.72
CA ALA A 122 14.46 3.33 6.44
C ALA A 122 13.90 1.89 6.50
N ILE A 123 12.66 1.74 6.94
CA ILE A 123 11.99 0.43 6.98
C ILE A 123 11.37 0.17 5.60
N ASP A 124 11.77 -0.90 4.92
CA ASP A 124 11.16 -1.33 3.65
C ASP A 124 10.28 -2.55 3.93
N PHE A 125 8.97 -2.31 4.06
CA PHE A 125 7.98 -3.37 4.16
C PHE A 125 7.56 -3.76 2.74
N GLU A 126 7.82 -5.02 2.36
CA GLU A 126 7.28 -5.57 1.12
C GLU A 126 5.79 -5.86 1.32
N THR A 127 4.95 -5.16 0.56
CA THR A 127 3.50 -5.33 0.56
C THR A 127 3.02 -5.69 -0.85
N GLN A 128 2.12 -6.68 -0.95
CA GLN A 128 1.60 -7.12 -2.25
C GLN A 128 0.39 -6.28 -2.66
N GLU A 129 0.64 -5.15 -3.32
CA GLU A 129 -0.42 -4.41 -4.02
C GLU A 129 -1.05 -5.25 -5.15
N THR A 130 -2.31 -4.96 -5.48
CA THR A 130 -3.06 -5.67 -6.52
C THR A 130 -3.76 -4.71 -7.47
N ARG A 131 -3.95 -5.14 -8.72
CA ARG A 131 -4.64 -4.40 -9.77
C ARG A 131 -5.79 -5.21 -10.33
N ILE A 132 -6.96 -4.61 -10.33
CA ILE A 132 -8.15 -5.12 -11.02
C ILE A 132 -7.94 -4.93 -12.54
N ILE A 133 -8.20 -6.00 -13.29
CA ILE A 133 -8.30 -6.01 -14.75
C ILE A 133 -9.78 -6.14 -15.11
N PHE A 134 -10.32 -5.15 -15.81
CA PHE A 134 -11.71 -5.11 -16.21
C PHE A 134 -11.94 -5.81 -17.56
N GLY A 135 -13.09 -6.45 -17.69
CA GLY A 135 -13.58 -7.05 -18.92
C GLY A 135 -14.68 -6.21 -19.58
N SER A 136 -15.57 -6.88 -20.30
CA SER A 136 -16.83 -6.30 -20.78
C SER A 136 -17.69 -5.78 -19.61
N GLU A 137 -18.49 -4.75 -19.87
CA GLU A 137 -19.50 -4.20 -18.92
C GLU A 137 -18.93 -3.66 -17.60
N ARG A 138 -17.61 -3.37 -17.52
CA ARG A 138 -16.89 -2.97 -16.29
C ARG A 138 -16.91 -4.00 -15.15
N LYS A 139 -17.14 -5.28 -15.47
CA LYS A 139 -16.98 -6.37 -14.51
C LYS A 139 -15.50 -6.73 -14.37
N ILE A 140 -15.10 -7.22 -13.18
CA ILE A 140 -13.76 -7.78 -13.00
C ILE A 140 -13.61 -9.01 -13.92
N ALA A 141 -12.59 -8.99 -14.78
CA ALA A 141 -12.16 -10.17 -15.50
C ALA A 141 -11.10 -10.96 -14.69
N GLU A 142 -10.21 -10.24 -14.00
CA GLU A 142 -9.11 -10.82 -13.22
C GLU A 142 -8.61 -9.81 -12.17
N ILE A 143 -8.01 -10.29 -11.09
CA ILE A 143 -7.26 -9.48 -10.13
C ILE A 143 -5.82 -10.00 -10.14
N ARG A 144 -4.83 -9.13 -10.35
CA ARG A 144 -3.42 -9.51 -10.46
C ARG A 144 -2.54 -8.82 -9.41
N PRO A 145 -1.48 -9.47 -8.91
CA PRO A 145 -0.44 -8.79 -8.14
C PRO A 145 0.28 -7.77 -9.02
N THR A 146 0.65 -6.62 -8.45
CA THR A 146 1.50 -5.62 -9.13
C THR A 146 2.97 -5.78 -8.76
N THR A 147 3.87 -5.68 -9.74
CA THR A 147 5.31 -5.88 -9.55
C THR A 147 6.07 -4.54 -9.42
N ARG A 148 6.54 -4.22 -8.21
CA ARG A 148 7.39 -3.04 -7.91
C ARG A 148 8.83 -3.25 -8.43
N ASN A 149 9.02 -3.18 -9.75
CA ASN A 149 10.34 -3.27 -10.41
C ASN A 149 11.23 -2.03 -10.13
N ASP A 150 12.51 -2.10 -10.52
CA ASP A 150 13.49 -1.03 -10.24
C ASP A 150 13.09 0.34 -10.83
N ALA A 151 12.33 0.38 -11.93
CA ALA A 151 11.89 1.65 -12.51
C ALA A 151 10.92 2.43 -11.61
N HIS A 152 10.11 1.72 -10.79
CA HIS A 152 9.28 2.35 -9.76
C HIS A 152 10.16 2.89 -8.62
N LYS A 153 11.07 2.06 -8.13
CA LYS A 153 11.99 2.38 -7.01
C LYS A 153 12.94 3.54 -7.35
N LEU A 154 13.40 3.63 -8.60
CA LEU A 154 14.20 4.74 -9.13
C LEU A 154 13.46 6.06 -8.99
N ILE A 155 12.20 6.13 -9.43
CA ILE A 155 11.39 7.35 -9.29
C ILE A 155 11.07 7.62 -7.83
N GLU A 156 10.77 6.59 -7.03
CA GLU A 156 10.55 6.70 -5.58
C GLU A 156 11.73 7.42 -4.89
N GLU A 157 12.98 6.92 -5.02
CA GLU A 157 14.16 7.55 -4.42
C GLU A 157 14.41 8.98 -4.94
N CYS A 158 14.17 9.25 -6.23
CA CYS A 158 14.28 10.61 -6.78
C CYS A 158 13.26 11.57 -6.15
N MET A 159 12.02 11.11 -5.91
CA MET A 159 10.98 11.92 -5.27
C MET A 159 11.23 12.07 -3.76
N LEU A 160 11.77 11.05 -3.09
CA LEU A 160 12.20 11.14 -1.69
C LEU A 160 13.29 12.19 -1.51
N ALA A 161 14.32 12.20 -2.37
CA ALA A 161 15.39 13.20 -2.34
C ALA A 161 14.86 14.63 -2.47
N ALA A 162 14.00 14.90 -3.48
CA ALA A 162 13.41 16.22 -3.68
C ALA A 162 12.48 16.66 -2.52
N ASN A 163 11.75 15.71 -1.94
CA ASN A 163 10.91 15.93 -0.76
C ASN A 163 11.76 16.30 0.50
N VAL A 164 12.92 15.67 0.69
CA VAL A 164 13.88 16.00 1.77
C VAL A 164 14.57 17.35 1.52
N ALA A 165 15.01 17.62 0.29
CA ALA A 165 15.54 18.92 -0.11
C ALA A 165 14.55 20.05 0.24
N THR A 166 13.27 19.81 -0.01
CA THR A 166 12.21 20.76 0.29
C THR A 166 11.99 20.92 1.80
N ALA A 167 12.01 19.84 2.59
CA ALA A 167 11.91 19.93 4.04
C ALA A 167 13.09 20.71 4.66
N GLN A 168 14.31 20.50 4.17
CA GLN A 168 15.48 21.28 4.57
C GLN A 168 15.37 22.75 4.16
N PHE A 169 14.87 23.05 2.96
CA PHE A 169 14.63 24.41 2.47
C PHE A 169 13.66 25.18 3.39
N LEU A 170 12.51 24.58 3.73
CA LEU A 170 11.49 25.19 4.57
C LEU A 170 12.02 25.49 5.98
N LYS A 171 12.72 24.51 6.58
CA LYS A 171 13.38 24.65 7.89
C LYS A 171 14.47 25.74 7.86
N LYS A 172 15.31 25.79 6.82
CA LYS A 172 16.40 26.77 6.67
C LYS A 172 15.91 28.20 6.41
N HIS A 173 14.72 28.35 5.83
CA HIS A 173 14.12 29.66 5.55
C HIS A 173 13.06 30.09 6.59
N GLU A 174 12.90 29.35 7.69
CA GLU A 174 11.95 29.62 8.77
C GLU A 174 10.52 29.87 8.23
N ILE A 175 10.08 28.97 7.33
CA ILE A 175 8.76 29.05 6.70
C ILE A 175 7.82 28.05 7.39
N PRO A 176 6.76 28.52 8.08
CA PRO A 176 5.64 27.68 8.48
C PRO A 176 5.14 26.87 7.27
N ALA A 177 5.06 25.55 7.40
CA ALA A 177 4.67 24.68 6.30
C ALA A 177 4.19 23.31 6.81
N LEU A 178 3.48 22.55 5.97
CA LEU A 178 3.11 21.19 6.28
C LEU A 178 4.28 20.23 6.02
N TYR A 179 4.72 19.55 7.08
CA TYR A 179 5.56 18.36 7.02
C TYR A 179 4.66 17.12 6.88
N ARG A 180 5.20 16.05 6.29
CA ARG A 180 4.59 14.73 6.29
C ARG A 180 5.24 13.95 7.43
N VAL A 181 4.58 13.98 8.59
CA VAL A 181 5.03 13.33 9.82
C VAL A 181 4.61 11.87 9.84
N HIS A 182 5.44 11.02 10.44
CA HIS A 182 5.11 9.65 10.78
C HIS A 182 5.78 9.33 12.12
N ASP A 183 5.00 9.36 13.20
CA ASP A 183 5.50 9.08 14.54
C ASP A 183 5.87 7.59 14.72
N GLY A 184 6.60 7.27 15.79
CA GLY A 184 6.89 5.90 16.17
C GLY A 184 5.62 5.08 16.54
N PRO A 185 5.76 3.78 16.83
CA PRO A 185 4.67 2.97 17.36
C PRO A 185 4.19 3.54 18.71
N PRO A 186 2.87 3.70 18.93
CA PRO A 186 2.32 4.08 20.24
C PRO A 186 2.72 3.04 21.32
N PRO A 187 2.95 3.44 22.59
CA PRO A 187 3.44 2.54 23.64
C PRO A 187 2.67 1.22 23.76
N GLU A 188 1.34 1.27 23.76
CA GLU A 188 0.46 0.10 23.83
C GLU A 188 0.65 -0.87 22.65
N ARG A 189 0.89 -0.36 21.43
CA ARG A 189 1.18 -1.19 20.23
C ARG A 189 2.58 -1.77 20.29
N LEU A 190 3.55 -1.01 20.81
CA LEU A 190 4.92 -1.47 21.03
C LEU A 190 4.99 -2.58 22.09
N GLU A 191 4.24 -2.47 23.18
CA GLU A 191 4.15 -3.52 24.21
C GLU A 191 3.57 -4.82 23.63
N LYS A 192 2.46 -4.73 22.88
CA LYS A 192 1.86 -5.87 22.19
C LYS A 192 2.83 -6.52 21.18
N LEU A 193 3.55 -5.71 20.40
CA LEU A 193 4.59 -6.21 19.48
C LEU A 193 5.74 -6.88 20.23
N ARG A 194 6.22 -6.30 21.34
CA ARG A 194 7.29 -6.88 22.17
C ARG A 194 6.87 -8.22 22.79
N ALA A 195 5.62 -8.36 23.24
CA ALA A 195 5.08 -9.61 23.76
C ALA A 195 5.01 -10.69 22.65
N PHE A 196 4.40 -10.36 21.51
CA PHE A 196 4.32 -11.25 20.34
C PHE A 196 5.70 -11.73 19.86
N LEU A 197 6.69 -10.84 19.78
CA LEU A 197 8.06 -11.20 19.41
C LEU A 197 8.76 -12.06 20.47
N GLY A 198 8.50 -11.82 21.76
CA GLY A 198 9.06 -12.60 22.86
C GLY A 198 8.70 -14.08 22.78
N GLU A 199 7.43 -14.39 22.49
CA GLU A 199 6.94 -15.77 22.28
C GLU A 199 7.62 -16.48 21.09
N LEU A 200 8.10 -15.72 20.09
CA LEU A 200 8.86 -16.24 18.95
C LEU A 200 10.37 -16.36 19.22
N GLY A 201 10.82 -16.04 20.44
CA GLY A 201 12.24 -15.97 20.83
C GLY A 201 12.99 -14.76 20.24
N LEU A 202 12.26 -13.75 19.77
CA LEU A 202 12.79 -12.54 19.12
C LEU A 202 12.83 -11.37 20.12
N THR A 203 13.54 -10.29 19.77
CA THR A 203 13.57 -9.07 20.60
C THR A 203 13.75 -7.83 19.74
N LEU A 204 12.78 -6.92 19.80
CA LEU A 204 12.86 -5.60 19.18
C LEU A 204 13.37 -4.56 20.19
N HIS A 205 14.66 -4.24 20.07
CA HIS A 205 15.44 -3.35 20.94
C HIS A 205 15.56 -3.83 22.41
N LYS A 206 16.68 -3.50 23.08
CA LYS A 206 16.96 -3.91 24.48
C LYS A 206 17.27 -2.75 25.43
N GLY A 207 17.36 -1.51 24.94
CA GLY A 207 17.51 -0.32 25.78
C GLY A 207 16.21 0.11 26.46
N LYS A 208 16.34 1.13 27.33
CA LYS A 208 15.19 1.79 27.99
C LYS A 208 14.42 2.74 27.06
N GLU A 209 15.05 3.14 25.96
CA GLU A 209 14.46 3.98 24.92
C GLU A 209 13.56 3.15 23.99
N GLY A 210 12.77 3.84 23.17
CA GLY A 210 11.94 3.19 22.14
C GLY A 210 12.81 2.59 21.01
N PRO A 211 12.36 1.53 20.33
CA PRO A 211 13.08 1.00 19.16
C PRO A 211 13.14 2.06 18.06
N THR A 212 14.31 2.18 17.44
CA THR A 212 14.54 3.05 16.28
C THR A 212 14.09 2.34 14.99
N PRO A 213 13.96 3.05 13.85
CA PRO A 213 13.75 2.43 12.54
C PRO A 213 14.83 1.40 12.17
N LYS A 214 16.06 1.59 12.66
CA LYS A 214 17.17 0.63 12.48
C LYS A 214 16.97 -0.68 13.26
N ASP A 215 16.33 -0.63 14.44
CA ASP A 215 15.96 -1.86 15.17
C ASP A 215 14.90 -2.67 14.40
N TYR A 216 13.93 -1.99 13.77
CA TYR A 216 12.94 -2.62 12.90
C TYR A 216 13.60 -3.26 11.66
N GLN A 217 14.46 -2.52 10.97
CA GLN A 217 15.19 -3.02 9.80
C GLN A 217 16.05 -4.24 10.15
N ALA A 218 16.88 -4.16 11.20
CA ALA A 218 17.77 -5.24 11.61
C ALA A 218 16.97 -6.51 12.01
N LEU A 219 15.83 -6.34 12.68
CA LEU A 219 14.95 -7.47 12.97
C LEU A 219 14.40 -8.09 11.67
N LEU A 220 13.85 -7.29 10.74
CA LEU A 220 13.34 -7.78 9.45
C LEU A 220 14.41 -8.49 8.61
N GLU A 221 15.67 -8.06 8.67
CA GLU A 221 16.79 -8.74 8.01
C GLU A 221 17.13 -10.08 8.69
N THR A 222 17.15 -10.15 10.02
CA THR A 222 17.41 -11.43 10.75
C THR A 222 16.27 -12.45 10.66
N VAL A 223 15.02 -12.01 10.40
CA VAL A 223 13.86 -12.92 10.27
C VAL A 223 13.52 -13.31 8.83
N ARG A 224 14.22 -12.78 7.82
CA ARG A 224 13.88 -12.92 6.38
C ARG A 224 13.68 -14.37 5.92
N ASP A 225 14.58 -15.27 6.32
CA ASP A 225 14.56 -16.68 5.89
C ASP A 225 13.69 -17.58 6.79
N ARG A 226 12.89 -17.00 7.72
CA ARG A 226 12.02 -17.78 8.61
C ARG A 226 10.67 -18.09 7.95
N PRO A 227 10.07 -19.27 8.18
CA PRO A 227 8.71 -19.59 7.69
C PRO A 227 7.60 -18.66 8.18
N ASP A 228 7.81 -17.93 9.27
CA ASP A 228 6.87 -16.97 9.86
C ASP A 228 7.19 -15.50 9.50
N TYR A 229 8.08 -15.25 8.53
CA TYR A 229 8.51 -13.91 8.11
C TYR A 229 7.33 -12.98 7.80
N HIS A 230 6.39 -13.38 6.93
CA HIS A 230 5.25 -12.54 6.56
C HIS A 230 4.33 -12.21 7.75
N LEU A 231 4.18 -13.14 8.70
CA LEU A 231 3.44 -12.90 9.95
C LEU A 231 4.16 -11.83 10.80
N ILE A 232 5.47 -12.00 11.03
CA ILE A 232 6.30 -11.04 11.79
C ILE A 232 6.26 -9.65 11.14
N GLN A 233 6.49 -9.59 9.82
CA GLN A 233 6.42 -8.38 8.99
C GLN A 233 5.03 -7.70 9.10
N THR A 234 3.94 -8.46 9.04
CA THR A 234 2.57 -7.94 9.18
C THR A 234 2.29 -7.35 10.55
N VAL A 235 2.71 -8.01 11.64
CA VAL A 235 2.51 -7.51 13.01
C VAL A 235 3.39 -6.28 13.29
N MET A 236 4.64 -6.27 12.79
CA MET A 236 5.53 -5.11 12.85
C MET A 236 4.94 -3.90 12.10
N LEU A 237 4.42 -4.08 10.88
CA LEU A 237 3.76 -3.01 10.12
C LEU A 237 2.52 -2.47 10.85
N ARG A 238 1.67 -3.36 11.39
CA ARG A 238 0.44 -2.99 12.13
C ARG A 238 0.70 -2.32 13.48
N SER A 239 1.92 -2.36 14.01
CA SER A 239 2.28 -1.66 15.25
C SER A 239 2.51 -0.15 15.09
N LEU A 240 2.85 0.29 13.87
CA LEU A 240 3.25 1.67 13.58
C LEU A 240 2.06 2.64 13.61
N SER A 241 2.39 3.93 13.64
CA SER A 241 1.41 5.02 13.50
C SER A 241 1.03 5.24 12.03
N GLN A 242 -0.08 5.92 11.76
CA GLN A 242 -0.39 6.39 10.40
C GLN A 242 0.33 7.72 10.16
N ALA A 243 0.93 7.90 8.98
CA ALA A 243 1.54 9.17 8.60
C ALA A 243 0.47 10.26 8.36
N VAL A 244 0.75 11.49 8.78
CA VAL A 244 -0.17 12.64 8.76
C VAL A 244 0.51 13.92 8.25
N TYR A 245 -0.28 14.93 7.88
CA TYR A 245 0.22 16.29 7.62
C TYR A 245 0.16 17.13 8.90
N SER A 246 1.27 17.76 9.25
CA SER A 246 1.46 18.53 10.50
C SER A 246 2.27 19.79 10.23
N SER A 247 2.01 20.87 10.97
CA SER A 247 2.86 22.07 11.04
C SER A 247 4.16 21.77 11.80
N ASP A 248 4.03 21.10 12.95
CA ASP A 248 5.15 20.57 13.74
C ASP A 248 5.89 19.46 12.99
N ASN A 249 7.22 19.56 12.93
CA ASN A 249 8.10 18.57 12.32
C ASN A 249 8.62 17.56 13.36
N ASN A 250 7.88 16.47 13.55
CA ASN A 250 8.30 15.33 14.38
C ASN A 250 9.11 14.27 13.60
N GLY A 251 9.47 14.55 12.34
CA GLY A 251 10.16 13.62 11.45
C GLY A 251 9.26 12.50 10.90
N HIS A 252 9.89 11.51 10.26
CA HIS A 252 9.16 10.42 9.58
C HIS A 252 9.82 9.05 9.84
N PHE A 253 9.39 8.39 10.92
CA PHE A 253 9.93 7.14 11.46
C PHE A 253 10.17 6.07 10.38
N GLY A 254 9.15 5.70 9.60
CA GLY A 254 9.27 4.65 8.58
C GLY A 254 10.30 4.90 7.46
N LEU A 255 10.69 6.15 7.21
CA LEU A 255 11.72 6.52 6.22
C LEU A 255 13.08 6.90 6.86
N ASN A 256 13.09 6.94 8.19
CA ASN A 256 14.14 7.48 9.06
C ASN A 256 14.71 8.83 8.58
N TYR A 257 13.83 9.82 8.39
CA TYR A 257 14.19 11.20 8.10
C TYR A 257 13.81 12.13 9.27
N GLU A 258 14.71 13.03 9.66
CA GLU A 258 14.44 14.08 10.66
C GLU A 258 13.38 15.09 10.20
N ALA A 259 13.31 15.35 8.88
CA ALA A 259 12.32 16.24 8.29
C ALA A 259 11.96 15.76 6.88
N TYR A 260 10.66 15.76 6.57
CA TYR A 260 10.12 15.27 5.31
C TYR A 260 8.82 16.00 4.98
N THR A 261 8.59 16.36 3.72
CA THR A 261 7.35 16.99 3.24
C THR A 261 7.01 16.50 1.83
N HIS A 262 5.76 16.65 1.40
CA HIS A 262 5.37 16.32 0.04
C HIS A 262 5.46 17.55 -0.87
N PHE A 263 6.33 17.49 -1.88
CA PHE A 263 6.55 18.53 -2.91
C PHE A 263 6.20 18.05 -4.33
N THR A 264 6.24 16.74 -4.55
CA THR A 264 6.36 16.11 -5.87
C THR A 264 5.04 15.75 -6.57
N SER A 265 3.87 16.22 -6.09
CA SER A 265 2.57 15.96 -6.74
C SER A 265 1.48 17.05 -6.51
N PRO A 266 1.75 18.36 -6.73
CA PRO A 266 0.79 19.45 -6.52
C PRO A 266 -0.49 19.39 -7.38
N ILE A 267 -0.50 18.53 -8.40
CA ILE A 267 -1.69 18.30 -9.26
C ILE A 267 -2.77 17.48 -8.54
N ARG A 268 -2.39 16.67 -7.54
CA ARG A 268 -3.25 15.67 -6.89
C ARG A 268 -3.23 15.69 -5.35
N ARG A 269 -2.48 16.60 -4.73
CA ARG A 269 -2.39 16.80 -3.27
C ARG A 269 -2.27 18.29 -2.97
N TYR A 270 -3.09 18.79 -2.05
CA TYR A 270 -3.10 20.20 -1.64
C TYR A 270 -1.88 20.59 -0.78
N PRO A 271 -1.33 19.74 0.12
CA PRO A 271 -0.08 20.04 0.83
C PRO A 271 1.10 20.36 -0.11
N ASP A 272 1.25 19.62 -1.20
CA ASP A 272 2.26 19.91 -2.23
C ASP A 272 2.03 21.28 -2.88
N LEU A 273 0.78 21.68 -3.12
CA LEU A 273 0.45 23.00 -3.67
C LEU A 273 0.80 24.14 -2.69
N LEU A 274 0.59 23.93 -1.38
CA LEU A 274 1.06 24.86 -0.34
C LEU A 274 2.59 24.92 -0.31
N THR A 275 3.26 23.78 -0.38
CA THR A 275 4.73 23.67 -0.43
C THR A 275 5.32 24.40 -1.64
N HIS A 276 4.68 24.30 -2.81
CA HIS A 276 5.07 25.09 -4.00
C HIS A 276 4.90 26.60 -3.77
N ARG A 277 3.86 27.04 -3.06
CA ARG A 277 3.68 28.46 -2.67
C ARG A 277 4.75 28.93 -1.69
N ALA A 278 5.13 28.10 -0.72
CA ALA A 278 6.17 28.41 0.26
C ALA A 278 7.52 28.68 -0.42
N ILE A 279 7.99 27.75 -1.25
CA ILE A 279 9.22 27.89 -2.06
C ILE A 279 9.15 29.14 -2.96
N ARG A 280 8.02 29.32 -3.67
CA ARG A 280 7.80 30.45 -4.55
C ARG A 280 7.85 31.80 -3.83
N SER A 281 7.45 31.85 -2.55
CA SER A 281 7.52 33.08 -1.75
C SER A 281 8.96 33.57 -1.56
N VAL A 282 9.94 32.67 -1.45
CA VAL A 282 11.37 33.01 -1.38
C VAL A 282 11.90 33.38 -2.77
N ILE A 283 11.62 32.58 -3.80
CA ILE A 283 12.00 32.87 -5.20
C ILE A 283 11.57 34.28 -5.61
N ARG A 284 10.34 34.69 -5.22
CA ARG A 284 9.74 36.00 -5.53
C ARG A 284 9.96 37.09 -4.46
N SER A 285 10.79 36.84 -3.46
CA SER A 285 11.27 37.87 -2.52
C SER A 285 12.60 38.49 -2.98
N LYS A 286 13.11 39.46 -2.21
CA LYS A 286 14.47 40.01 -2.33
C LYS A 286 15.47 39.35 -1.36
N GLN A 287 15.10 38.25 -0.69
CA GLN A 287 15.96 37.57 0.29
C GLN A 287 17.17 36.95 -0.42
N ASP A 288 18.38 37.33 -0.03
CA ASP A 288 19.59 36.69 -0.55
C ASP A 288 19.74 35.28 0.03
N THR A 289 20.08 34.31 -0.82
CA THR A 289 20.27 32.90 -0.48
C THR A 289 20.75 32.12 -1.71
N PRO A 290 21.72 31.19 -1.57
CA PRO A 290 22.13 30.33 -2.69
C PRO A 290 21.03 29.34 -3.12
N HIS A 291 20.07 29.03 -2.25
CA HIS A 291 19.07 27.98 -2.50
C HIS A 291 17.91 28.37 -3.42
N VAL A 292 17.93 29.59 -4.00
CA VAL A 292 16.99 29.95 -5.09
C VAL A 292 17.70 30.58 -6.28
N ARG A 293 17.37 30.13 -7.49
CA ARG A 293 17.84 30.74 -8.75
C ARG A 293 16.72 31.61 -9.33
N ARG A 294 17.02 32.89 -9.63
CA ARG A 294 16.03 33.89 -10.04
C ARG A 294 16.24 34.37 -11.46
N ALA A 295 15.31 34.07 -12.37
CA ALA A 295 15.33 34.49 -13.77
C ALA A 295 14.75 35.90 -14.00
N GLY A 296 15.14 36.89 -13.18
CA GLY A 296 14.72 38.30 -13.31
C GLY A 296 13.22 38.61 -13.12
N ALA A 297 12.37 37.60 -12.91
CA ALA A 297 10.92 37.78 -12.85
C ALA A 297 10.47 38.55 -11.61
N ALA A 298 9.48 39.44 -11.79
CA ALA A 298 9.07 40.42 -10.78
C ALA A 298 8.74 39.83 -9.39
N THR A 299 9.15 40.55 -8.34
CA THR A 299 8.90 40.22 -6.94
C THR A 299 7.44 40.33 -6.56
N ILE A 300 6.97 39.48 -5.63
CA ILE A 300 5.57 39.44 -5.18
C ILE A 300 5.57 39.36 -3.64
N PRO A 301 4.76 40.15 -2.91
CA PRO A 301 4.73 40.11 -1.44
C PRO A 301 4.41 38.72 -0.87
N LYS A 302 5.06 38.32 0.23
CA LYS A 302 4.82 37.03 0.92
C LYS A 302 3.33 36.85 1.21
N ALA A 303 2.65 37.86 1.76
CA ALA A 303 1.21 37.88 2.03
C ALA A 303 0.28 37.73 0.80
N ARG A 304 0.80 37.69 -0.44
CA ARG A 304 0.03 37.39 -1.66
C ARG A 304 0.32 36.00 -2.25
N ILE A 305 1.48 35.41 -1.97
CA ILE A 305 1.80 34.02 -2.40
C ILE A 305 1.49 33.02 -1.28
N TYR A 306 1.91 33.36 -0.06
CA TYR A 306 1.92 32.51 1.11
C TYR A 306 1.33 33.22 2.34
N PRO A 307 0.01 33.51 2.35
CA PRO A 307 -0.71 34.07 3.50
C PRO A 307 -1.11 32.97 4.50
N TYR A 308 -0.13 32.18 4.95
CA TYR A 308 -0.35 31.09 5.90
C TYR A 308 0.52 31.33 7.14
N ASP A 309 -0.12 31.29 8.30
CA ASP A 309 0.49 31.19 9.62
C ASP A 309 0.31 29.76 10.17
N ASP A 310 0.93 29.47 11.30
CA ASP A 310 0.93 28.13 11.90
C ASP A 310 -0.49 27.65 12.23
N ALA A 311 -1.34 28.52 12.78
CA ALA A 311 -2.72 28.19 13.15
C ALA A 311 -3.61 27.84 11.93
N LEU A 312 -3.42 28.49 10.77
CA LEU A 312 -4.08 28.09 9.54
C LEU A 312 -3.48 26.79 8.96
N LEU A 313 -2.18 26.56 9.15
CA LEU A 313 -1.53 25.32 8.73
C LEU A 313 -1.96 24.11 9.57
N ASP A 314 -2.19 24.26 10.87
CA ASP A 314 -2.76 23.20 11.73
C ASP A 314 -4.09 22.69 11.17
N GLN A 315 -5.01 23.61 10.88
CA GLN A 315 -6.33 23.32 10.31
C GLN A 315 -6.20 22.65 8.93
N LEU A 316 -5.26 23.11 8.11
CA LEU A 316 -4.99 22.52 6.79
C LEU A 316 -4.33 21.12 6.90
N GLY A 317 -3.50 20.88 7.91
CA GLY A 317 -2.88 19.59 8.19
C GLY A 317 -3.89 18.54 8.61
N GLU A 318 -4.79 18.89 9.54
CA GLU A 318 -5.94 18.06 9.90
C GLU A 318 -6.84 17.79 8.69
N GLN A 319 -7.25 18.85 7.96
CA GLN A 319 -8.12 18.75 6.78
C GLN A 319 -7.53 17.82 5.70
N CYS A 320 -6.24 17.96 5.38
CA CYS A 320 -5.59 17.13 4.36
C CYS A 320 -5.36 15.68 4.84
N SER A 321 -5.14 15.47 6.13
CA SER A 321 -5.03 14.12 6.71
C SER A 321 -6.40 13.41 6.75
N MET A 322 -7.48 14.16 6.98
CA MET A 322 -8.85 13.65 6.90
C MET A 322 -9.28 13.37 5.45
N SER A 323 -8.91 14.21 4.48
CA SER A 323 -9.25 13.98 3.07
C SER A 323 -8.54 12.76 2.49
N GLU A 324 -7.30 12.51 2.92
CA GLU A 324 -6.50 11.34 2.57
C GLU A 324 -7.18 10.05 3.07
N ARG A 325 -7.46 9.94 4.38
CA ARG A 325 -8.20 8.80 4.96
C ARG A 325 -9.54 8.55 4.27
N ARG A 326 -10.35 9.60 4.07
CA ARG A 326 -11.64 9.53 3.36
C ARG A 326 -11.52 9.01 1.93
N ALA A 327 -10.42 9.32 1.24
CA ALA A 327 -10.16 8.84 -0.11
C ALA A 327 -9.77 7.36 -0.14
N ASP A 328 -8.94 6.92 0.80
CA ASP A 328 -8.52 5.53 0.95
C ASP A 328 -9.71 4.63 1.34
N GLU A 329 -10.52 5.07 2.32
CA GLU A 329 -11.75 4.42 2.76
C GLU A 329 -12.75 4.25 1.60
N ALA A 330 -13.07 5.34 0.89
CA ALA A 330 -13.99 5.28 -0.25
C ALA A 330 -13.46 4.39 -1.40
N THR A 331 -12.14 4.37 -1.62
CA THR A 331 -11.52 3.52 -2.63
C THR A 331 -11.59 2.04 -2.22
N ARG A 332 -11.31 1.72 -0.95
CA ARG A 332 -11.46 0.36 -0.39
C ARG A 332 -12.89 -0.11 -0.48
N ASP A 333 -13.87 0.74 -0.17
CA ASP A 333 -15.30 0.45 -0.25
C ASP A 333 -15.73 -0.01 -1.65
N VAL A 334 -15.31 0.72 -2.69
CA VAL A 334 -15.62 0.37 -4.09
C VAL A 334 -14.88 -0.90 -4.53
N VAL A 335 -13.61 -1.06 -4.11
CA VAL A 335 -12.84 -2.30 -4.37
C VAL A 335 -13.50 -3.50 -3.71
N ASN A 336 -13.95 -3.39 -2.47
CA ASN A 336 -14.64 -4.47 -1.75
C ASN A 336 -15.96 -4.85 -2.44
N TRP A 337 -16.77 -3.88 -2.87
CA TRP A 337 -18.00 -4.15 -3.62
C TRP A 337 -17.73 -4.88 -4.94
N LEU A 338 -16.73 -4.44 -5.72
CA LEU A 338 -16.33 -5.10 -6.96
C LEU A 338 -15.77 -6.51 -6.73
N LYS A 339 -15.00 -6.73 -5.64
CA LYS A 339 -14.55 -8.06 -5.21
C LYS A 339 -15.73 -8.97 -4.86
N CYS A 340 -16.78 -8.44 -4.23
CA CYS A 340 -18.01 -9.20 -3.98
C CYS A 340 -18.74 -9.55 -5.29
N GLU A 341 -18.93 -8.60 -6.22
CA GLU A 341 -19.52 -8.90 -7.54
C GLU A 341 -18.77 -10.05 -8.25
N TYR A 342 -17.43 -9.99 -8.25
CA TYR A 342 -16.55 -10.99 -8.87
C TYR A 342 -16.63 -12.39 -8.23
N MET A 343 -16.92 -12.49 -6.92
CA MET A 343 -17.06 -13.77 -6.22
C MET A 343 -18.48 -14.35 -6.28
N LYS A 344 -19.49 -13.57 -6.67
CA LYS A 344 -20.90 -13.99 -6.68
C LYS A 344 -21.18 -15.24 -7.52
N ASP A 345 -20.50 -15.38 -8.66
CA ASP A 345 -20.63 -16.54 -9.56
C ASP A 345 -19.87 -17.79 -9.08
N ARG A 346 -19.12 -17.70 -7.97
CA ARG A 346 -18.24 -18.74 -7.41
C ARG A 346 -18.74 -19.33 -6.09
N VAL A 347 -19.97 -19.02 -5.67
CA VAL A 347 -20.57 -19.60 -4.45
C VAL A 347 -20.63 -21.12 -4.57
N GLY A 348 -20.13 -21.82 -3.56
CA GLY A 348 -19.94 -23.28 -3.52
C GLY A 348 -18.54 -23.77 -3.94
N GLU A 349 -17.73 -22.93 -4.59
CA GLU A 349 -16.33 -23.28 -4.93
C GLU A 349 -15.43 -23.24 -3.68
N SER A 350 -14.42 -24.13 -3.63
CA SER A 350 -13.37 -24.15 -2.60
C SER A 350 -12.08 -23.52 -3.15
N PHE A 351 -11.37 -22.79 -2.29
CA PHE A 351 -10.13 -22.10 -2.62
C PHE A 351 -9.10 -22.21 -1.47
N PRO A 352 -7.80 -22.31 -1.78
CA PRO A 352 -6.76 -22.02 -0.80
C PRO A 352 -6.75 -20.52 -0.47
N GLY A 353 -6.45 -20.19 0.79
CA GLY A 353 -6.27 -18.82 1.24
C GLY A 353 -5.39 -18.72 2.48
N VAL A 354 -5.01 -17.51 2.84
CA VAL A 354 -4.15 -17.20 3.99
C VAL A 354 -4.92 -16.34 4.98
N ILE A 355 -4.82 -16.66 6.27
CA ILE A 355 -5.49 -15.90 7.34
C ILE A 355 -4.84 -14.50 7.45
N THR A 356 -5.57 -13.45 7.07
CA THR A 356 -5.12 -12.04 7.06
C THR A 356 -5.40 -11.30 8.37
N ALA A 357 -6.39 -11.73 9.14
CA ALA A 357 -6.65 -11.24 10.49
C ALA A 357 -7.41 -12.28 11.33
N VAL A 358 -7.25 -12.21 12.64
CA VAL A 358 -7.93 -13.07 13.61
C VAL A 358 -8.62 -12.21 14.66
N THR A 359 -9.85 -12.56 14.99
CA THR A 359 -10.72 -11.83 15.92
C THR A 359 -11.51 -12.79 16.81
N GLY A 360 -12.13 -12.27 17.87
CA GLY A 360 -12.99 -13.06 18.77
C GLY A 360 -14.23 -13.68 18.10
N PHE A 361 -14.65 -13.20 16.94
CA PHE A 361 -15.83 -13.71 16.22
C PHE A 361 -15.48 -14.49 14.94
N GLY A 362 -14.19 -14.59 14.56
CA GLY A 362 -13.81 -15.28 13.33
C GLY A 362 -12.44 -14.92 12.76
N LEU A 363 -12.16 -15.52 11.60
CA LEU A 363 -10.94 -15.40 10.82
C LEU A 363 -11.24 -14.65 9.52
N PHE A 364 -10.46 -13.62 9.20
CA PHE A 364 -10.43 -13.08 7.84
C PHE A 364 -9.39 -13.88 7.03
N VAL A 365 -9.78 -14.30 5.83
CA VAL A 365 -8.96 -15.11 4.93
C VAL A 365 -8.92 -14.40 3.58
N GLU A 366 -7.72 -14.17 3.03
CA GLU A 366 -7.57 -13.75 1.63
C GLU A 366 -7.30 -14.97 0.74
N LEU A 367 -8.07 -15.11 -0.33
CA LEU A 367 -7.95 -16.21 -1.28
C LEU A 367 -6.68 -16.08 -2.14
N THR A 368 -5.85 -17.12 -2.18
CA THR A 368 -4.61 -17.16 -2.96
C THR A 368 -4.91 -17.04 -4.46
N ASP A 369 -4.04 -16.34 -5.20
CA ASP A 369 -4.16 -15.97 -6.63
C ASP A 369 -5.41 -15.13 -7.01
N ILE A 370 -6.39 -14.99 -6.12
CA ILE A 370 -7.66 -14.27 -6.32
C ILE A 370 -7.64 -12.92 -5.60
N TYR A 371 -6.92 -12.82 -4.47
CA TYR A 371 -6.76 -11.62 -3.65
C TYR A 371 -8.10 -11.02 -3.20
N VAL A 372 -9.02 -11.87 -2.76
CA VAL A 372 -10.31 -11.47 -2.19
C VAL A 372 -10.37 -11.92 -0.73
N GLU A 373 -10.66 -10.98 0.16
CA GLU A 373 -10.81 -11.20 1.61
C GLU A 373 -12.27 -11.55 1.95
N GLY A 374 -12.46 -12.55 2.79
CA GLY A 374 -13.77 -12.97 3.32
C GLY A 374 -13.67 -13.48 4.76
N LEU A 375 -14.81 -13.64 5.43
CA LEU A 375 -14.91 -13.96 6.85
C LEU A 375 -15.34 -15.41 7.07
N VAL A 376 -14.49 -16.20 7.74
CA VAL A 376 -14.93 -17.43 8.42
C VAL A 376 -15.41 -17.04 9.82
N HIS A 377 -16.72 -17.04 10.04
CA HIS A 377 -17.28 -16.80 11.38
C HIS A 377 -16.94 -17.96 12.32
N VAL A 378 -16.82 -17.70 13.63
CA VAL A 378 -16.43 -18.71 14.64
C VAL A 378 -17.36 -19.93 14.67
N THR A 379 -18.64 -19.77 14.29
CA THR A 379 -19.62 -20.87 14.17
C THR A 379 -19.46 -21.72 12.90
N ALA A 380 -18.67 -21.27 11.92
CA ALA A 380 -18.28 -22.02 10.72
C ALA A 380 -16.88 -22.65 10.85
N LEU A 381 -16.32 -22.67 12.08
CA LEU A 381 -15.13 -23.44 12.42
C LEU A 381 -15.53 -24.86 12.87
N PRO A 382 -14.67 -25.88 12.64
CA PRO A 382 -14.96 -27.26 13.05
C PRO A 382 -15.24 -27.38 14.57
N GLY A 383 -16.36 -28.02 14.92
CA GLY A 383 -17.00 -27.99 16.24
C GLY A 383 -16.09 -28.11 17.48
N ASP A 384 -15.79 -26.96 18.08
CA ASP A 384 -15.03 -26.77 19.31
C ASP A 384 -15.40 -25.42 19.93
N TYR A 385 -15.00 -25.16 21.19
CA TYR A 385 -15.06 -23.83 21.78
C TYR A 385 -13.73 -23.11 21.54
N TYR A 386 -13.75 -22.02 20.78
CA TYR A 386 -12.53 -21.31 20.35
C TYR A 386 -12.25 -20.08 21.23
N HIS A 387 -11.14 -20.11 21.96
CA HIS A 387 -10.61 -18.96 22.69
C HIS A 387 -9.81 -18.06 21.77
N PHE A 388 -10.04 -16.74 21.84
CA PHE A 388 -9.25 -15.75 21.12
C PHE A 388 -8.04 -15.30 21.95
N ASP A 389 -6.87 -15.49 21.36
CA ASP A 389 -5.59 -15.12 21.92
C ASP A 389 -5.02 -13.95 21.10
N PRO A 390 -5.19 -12.70 21.58
CA PRO A 390 -4.80 -11.49 20.85
C PRO A 390 -3.29 -11.29 20.80
N LEU A 391 -2.50 -11.96 21.67
CA LEU A 391 -1.04 -11.85 21.69
C LEU A 391 -0.42 -12.75 20.62
N HIS A 392 -0.92 -13.97 20.46
CA HIS A 392 -0.46 -14.91 19.43
C HIS A 392 -1.23 -14.78 18.11
N HIS A 393 -2.14 -13.81 17.99
CA HIS A 393 -3.04 -13.59 16.85
C HIS A 393 -3.71 -14.88 16.37
N ARG A 394 -4.39 -15.61 17.27
CA ARG A 394 -4.99 -16.93 16.97
C ARG A 394 -6.35 -17.17 17.62
N LEU A 395 -7.13 -18.06 17.02
CA LEU A 395 -8.22 -18.79 17.67
C LEU A 395 -7.72 -20.19 18.05
N ALA A 396 -7.89 -20.60 19.30
CA ALA A 396 -7.46 -21.88 19.84
C ALA A 396 -8.65 -22.68 20.38
N GLY A 397 -8.91 -23.85 19.81
CA GLY A 397 -9.99 -24.75 20.20
C GLY A 397 -9.66 -25.51 21.49
N GLU A 398 -10.52 -25.37 22.50
CA GLU A 398 -10.32 -25.88 23.85
C GLU A 398 -10.22 -27.42 23.91
N ARG A 399 -11.10 -28.12 23.20
CA ARG A 399 -11.23 -29.59 23.27
C ARG A 399 -10.36 -30.31 22.24
N THR A 400 -10.13 -29.70 21.08
CA THR A 400 -9.39 -30.32 19.96
C THR A 400 -7.94 -29.87 19.86
N GLY A 401 -7.56 -28.76 20.52
CA GLY A 401 -6.24 -28.16 20.38
C GLY A 401 -5.97 -27.56 18.99
N ARG A 402 -6.97 -27.48 18.10
CA ARG A 402 -6.84 -26.82 16.80
C ARG A 402 -6.48 -25.35 17.01
N ASN A 403 -5.49 -24.86 16.26
CA ASN A 403 -5.06 -23.46 16.28
C ASN A 403 -5.25 -22.91 14.86
N PHE A 404 -5.87 -21.75 14.73
CA PHE A 404 -5.92 -20.97 13.50
C PHE A 404 -5.25 -19.62 13.76
N ARG A 405 -4.11 -19.36 13.13
CA ARG A 405 -3.23 -18.21 13.39
C ARG A 405 -3.17 -17.29 12.19
N LEU A 406 -2.90 -16.02 12.44
CA LEU A 406 -2.52 -15.05 11.41
C LEU A 406 -1.34 -15.61 10.57
N GLY A 407 -1.50 -15.64 9.26
CA GLY A 407 -0.52 -16.20 8.33
C GLY A 407 -0.61 -17.71 8.06
N ASP A 408 -1.47 -18.47 8.75
CA ASP A 408 -1.70 -19.89 8.40
C ASP A 408 -2.44 -19.99 7.05
N THR A 409 -2.05 -20.95 6.21
CA THR A 409 -2.79 -21.34 5.00
C THR A 409 -3.94 -22.27 5.35
N VAL A 410 -5.14 -21.97 4.85
CA VAL A 410 -6.35 -22.76 5.01
C VAL A 410 -7.01 -23.02 3.65
N GLU A 411 -7.86 -24.04 3.56
CA GLU A 411 -8.79 -24.20 2.44
C GLU A 411 -10.19 -23.79 2.92
N VAL A 412 -10.84 -22.91 2.16
CA VAL A 412 -12.16 -22.35 2.48
C VAL A 412 -13.13 -22.49 1.31
N ARG A 413 -14.41 -22.71 1.61
CA ARG A 413 -15.52 -22.69 0.65
C ARG A 413 -16.24 -21.35 0.70
N VAL A 414 -16.62 -20.83 -0.47
CA VAL A 414 -17.48 -19.64 -0.57
C VAL A 414 -18.93 -20.01 -0.25
N MET A 415 -19.46 -19.57 0.90
CA MET A 415 -20.80 -19.95 1.35
C MET A 415 -21.87 -18.93 0.97
N ARG A 416 -21.56 -17.64 1.10
CA ARG A 416 -22.43 -16.52 0.72
C ARG A 416 -21.60 -15.35 0.22
N VAL A 417 -22.18 -14.58 -0.69
CA VAL A 417 -21.68 -13.29 -1.14
C VAL A 417 -22.83 -12.30 -0.96
N ASP A 418 -22.58 -11.23 -0.21
CA ASP A 418 -23.54 -10.17 0.04
C ASP A 418 -23.03 -8.85 -0.56
N LEU A 419 -23.80 -8.28 -1.50
CA LEU A 419 -23.43 -7.05 -2.21
C LEU A 419 -23.83 -5.78 -1.45
N ASP A 420 -24.81 -5.87 -0.55
CA ASP A 420 -25.35 -4.73 0.19
C ASP A 420 -24.52 -4.50 1.47
N GLU A 421 -24.18 -5.58 2.17
CA GLU A 421 -23.21 -5.56 3.28
C GLU A 421 -21.74 -5.56 2.81
N ARG A 422 -21.49 -5.86 1.52
CA ARG A 422 -20.14 -6.02 0.90
C ARG A 422 -19.28 -7.06 1.62
N LYS A 423 -19.88 -8.21 1.93
CA LYS A 423 -19.26 -9.31 2.68
C LYS A 423 -19.23 -10.59 1.85
N ILE A 424 -18.30 -11.45 2.21
CA ILE A 424 -18.18 -12.80 1.67
C ILE A 424 -17.98 -13.72 2.86
N ASP A 425 -18.90 -14.66 3.04
CA ASP A 425 -18.88 -15.61 4.16
C ASP A 425 -18.21 -16.91 3.69
N PHE A 426 -17.29 -17.40 4.51
CA PHE A 426 -16.48 -18.60 4.25
C PHE A 426 -16.71 -19.68 5.32
N GLU A 427 -16.51 -20.93 4.91
CA GLU A 427 -16.47 -22.13 5.78
C GLU A 427 -15.13 -22.85 5.55
N ILE A 428 -14.52 -23.43 6.59
CA ILE A 428 -13.28 -24.21 6.43
C ILE A 428 -13.58 -25.60 5.86
N SER A 429 -12.81 -26.05 4.88
CA SER A 429 -13.01 -27.38 4.29
C SER A 429 -12.76 -28.51 5.29
N GLU A 430 -13.58 -29.55 5.25
CA GLU A 430 -13.39 -30.75 6.08
C GLU A 430 -12.09 -31.50 5.72
N ALA A 431 -11.62 -31.36 4.47
CA ALA A 431 -10.35 -31.93 4.02
C ALA A 431 -9.15 -31.32 4.76
N ALA A 432 -9.14 -30.00 4.96
CA ALA A 432 -8.15 -29.33 5.81
C ALA A 432 -8.32 -29.70 7.29
N ALA A 433 -9.56 -29.84 7.77
CA ALA A 433 -9.86 -30.14 9.18
C ALA A 433 -9.34 -31.53 9.65
N ALA A 434 -9.01 -32.44 8.73
CA ALA A 434 -8.47 -33.76 9.02
C ALA A 434 -6.93 -33.81 9.18
N ALA A 435 -6.21 -32.75 8.79
CA ALA A 435 -4.75 -32.70 8.85
C ALA A 435 -4.25 -32.59 10.31
N LYS A 436 -3.87 -33.74 10.91
CA LYS A 436 -3.24 -33.76 12.23
C LYS A 436 -1.92 -32.96 12.21
N PRO A 437 -1.62 -32.12 13.21
CA PRO A 437 -0.37 -31.39 13.26
C PRO A 437 0.81 -32.37 13.35
N THR A 438 1.75 -32.27 12.41
CA THR A 438 2.93 -33.13 12.37
C THR A 438 3.84 -32.83 13.56
N ALA A 439 3.77 -33.67 14.59
CA ALA A 439 4.60 -33.54 15.77
C ALA A 439 6.09 -33.52 15.39
N ARG A 440 6.75 -32.36 15.59
CA ARG A 440 8.19 -32.19 15.40
C ARG A 440 8.93 -33.27 16.19
N LYS A 441 9.57 -34.20 15.48
CA LYS A 441 10.32 -35.32 16.07
C LYS A 441 11.49 -34.76 16.90
N ARG A 442 11.30 -34.62 18.22
CA ARG A 442 12.34 -34.25 19.17
C ARG A 442 13.52 -35.22 18.98
N ARG A 443 14.62 -34.71 18.43
CA ARG A 443 15.87 -35.47 18.32
C ARG A 443 16.51 -35.48 19.71
N GLY A 444 16.67 -36.67 20.30
CA GLY A 444 17.23 -36.82 21.64
C GLY A 444 18.64 -36.22 21.74
N ASN A 445 18.96 -35.67 22.90
CA ASN A 445 20.22 -35.01 23.19
C ASN A 445 20.99 -35.83 24.22
N ASP A 446 21.71 -36.86 23.76
CA ASP A 446 22.59 -37.67 24.58
C ASP A 446 24.04 -37.23 24.42
N THR A 447 24.60 -36.66 25.49
CA THR A 447 25.99 -36.21 25.57
C THR A 447 26.85 -37.23 26.31
N ALA A 448 27.67 -38.00 25.59
CA ALA A 448 28.77 -38.77 26.19
C ALA A 448 29.91 -39.03 25.20
N ALA A 449 31.13 -38.70 25.64
CA ALA A 449 32.44 -39.08 25.12
C ALA A 449 33.39 -39.17 26.35
N PRO A 450 34.69 -39.57 26.26
CA PRO A 450 35.48 -39.98 25.09
C PRO A 450 36.34 -41.26 25.28
N ALA A 451 36.81 -41.88 24.18
CA ALA A 451 38.03 -42.72 24.05
C ALA A 451 38.09 -43.34 22.63
N ALA A 452 39.22 -43.71 22.02
CA ALA A 452 40.62 -43.29 22.15
C ALA A 452 41.46 -43.76 20.93
N THR A 453 42.60 -43.10 20.66
CA THR A 453 43.82 -43.59 19.95
C THR A 453 43.75 -44.34 18.58
N ALA A 454 44.44 -43.74 17.58
CA ALA A 454 45.31 -44.38 16.55
C ALA A 454 44.68 -45.40 15.55
N THR A 455 45.23 -45.66 14.35
CA THR A 455 46.57 -45.43 13.77
C THR A 455 46.52 -44.75 12.39
N ALA A 456 47.68 -44.58 11.73
CA ALA A 456 47.80 -44.05 10.36
C ALA A 456 48.96 -44.71 9.60
N GLU A 457 48.82 -44.89 8.28
CA GLU A 457 49.84 -44.99 7.20
C GLU A 457 49.05 -44.96 5.85
N LYS A 458 49.42 -44.24 4.77
CA LYS A 458 50.57 -44.39 3.84
C LYS A 458 50.64 -45.79 3.21
N ASP A 459 50.87 -45.98 1.91
CA ASP A 459 51.26 -45.08 0.80
C ASP A 459 50.68 -45.66 -0.53
N LYS A 460 50.89 -45.20 -1.78
CA LYS A 460 51.86 -44.30 -2.43
C LYS A 460 51.27 -43.75 -3.76
N ALA A 461 52.07 -43.05 -4.58
CA ALA A 461 51.77 -42.75 -6.01
C ALA A 461 52.83 -43.42 -6.94
N PRO A 462 52.70 -43.42 -8.28
CA PRO A 462 53.00 -42.22 -9.09
C PRO A 462 52.13 -42.03 -10.36
N ALA A 463 52.42 -41.00 -11.17
CA ALA A 463 51.62 -40.56 -12.31
C ALA A 463 52.32 -40.70 -13.68
N LYS A 464 51.56 -40.55 -14.80
CA LYS A 464 52.09 -39.98 -16.06
C LYS A 464 51.03 -39.41 -17.03
N SER A 465 51.20 -38.12 -17.33
CA SER A 465 50.91 -37.38 -18.58
C SER A 465 49.90 -37.91 -19.64
N GLY A 466 48.87 -37.10 -19.92
CA GLY A 466 48.13 -37.03 -21.19
C GLY A 466 47.65 -35.59 -21.44
N ARG A 467 47.59 -35.11 -22.70
CA ARG A 467 47.48 -33.65 -23.01
C ARG A 467 46.36 -33.32 -23.99
N ARG A 468 45.48 -32.38 -23.61
CA ARG A 468 44.47 -31.64 -24.41
C ARG A 468 43.40 -32.46 -25.18
N SER A 469 42.16 -32.27 -24.77
CA SER A 469 41.16 -31.52 -25.55
C SER A 469 40.06 -30.99 -24.61
N ALA A 470 39.21 -30.07 -25.07
CA ALA A 470 38.19 -29.45 -24.25
C ALA A 470 36.79 -29.61 -24.87
N SER A 471 35.83 -30.03 -24.05
CA SER A 471 34.40 -29.83 -24.29
C SER A 471 33.66 -29.82 -22.96
N THR A 472 33.20 -28.65 -22.53
CA THR A 472 32.26 -28.49 -21.42
C THR A 472 30.84 -28.70 -21.93
N LYS A 473 30.03 -29.46 -21.19
CA LYS A 473 28.60 -29.62 -21.47
C LYS A 473 27.82 -29.24 -20.22
N ASP A 474 27.00 -28.20 -20.32
CA ASP A 474 26.27 -27.63 -19.18
C ASP A 474 25.27 -28.60 -18.55
N SER A 475 25.17 -28.51 -17.22
CA SER A 475 24.04 -29.01 -16.44
C SER A 475 23.06 -27.86 -16.17
N SER A 476 22.07 -27.67 -17.05
CA SER A 476 21.02 -26.66 -16.89
C SER A 476 20.02 -27.04 -15.78
N PRO A 477 19.62 -26.12 -14.88
CA PRO A 477 18.48 -26.32 -13.99
C PRO A 477 17.17 -26.48 -14.78
N GLU A 478 16.19 -27.18 -14.21
CA GLU A 478 14.90 -27.42 -14.86
C GLU A 478 14.05 -26.15 -14.98
N ALA A 479 13.53 -25.91 -16.19
CA ALA A 479 12.67 -24.76 -16.48
C ALA A 479 11.18 -25.15 -16.48
N TYR A 480 10.39 -24.39 -15.73
CA TYR A 480 8.92 -24.43 -15.67
C TYR A 480 8.30 -24.41 -17.08
N ARG A 481 7.43 -25.38 -17.40
CA ARG A 481 6.88 -25.58 -18.76
C ARG A 481 5.47 -24.99 -18.92
N PRO A 482 5.17 -24.23 -20.00
CA PRO A 482 3.84 -23.68 -20.25
C PRO A 482 2.69 -24.70 -20.47
N SER A 483 2.99 -26.00 -20.52
CA SER A 483 1.98 -27.08 -20.65
C SER A 483 0.96 -27.07 -19.52
N ASP A 484 1.40 -26.76 -18.31
CA ASP A 484 0.63 -27.07 -17.10
C ASP A 484 -0.44 -25.99 -16.85
N ALA A 485 -0.16 -24.76 -17.27
CA ALA A 485 -1.13 -23.69 -17.38
C ALA A 485 -2.18 -23.95 -18.48
N ALA A 486 -1.81 -24.61 -19.58
CA ALA A 486 -2.76 -25.00 -20.63
C ALA A 486 -3.69 -26.13 -20.17
N ALA A 487 -3.18 -27.10 -19.41
CA ALA A 487 -3.97 -28.20 -18.83
C ALA A 487 -5.09 -27.68 -17.91
N LYS A 488 -4.76 -26.84 -16.91
CA LYS A 488 -5.76 -26.27 -15.99
C LYS A 488 -6.81 -25.40 -16.72
N ASN A 489 -6.40 -24.65 -17.75
CA ASN A 489 -7.34 -23.89 -18.58
C ASN A 489 -8.27 -24.80 -19.44
N ALA A 490 -7.84 -26.01 -19.80
CA ALA A 490 -8.67 -26.95 -20.54
C ALA A 490 -9.79 -27.55 -19.67
N GLU A 491 -9.55 -27.77 -18.37
CA GLU A 491 -10.59 -28.23 -17.43
C GLU A 491 -11.67 -27.16 -17.19
N VAL A 492 -11.26 -25.90 -17.04
CA VAL A 492 -12.20 -24.76 -16.94
C VAL A 492 -13.04 -24.61 -18.22
N ARG A 493 -12.47 -24.88 -19.41
CA ARG A 493 -13.23 -24.93 -20.68
C ARG A 493 -14.22 -26.10 -20.72
N LYS A 494 -13.80 -27.32 -20.40
CA LYS A 494 -14.68 -28.49 -20.32
C LYS A 494 -15.84 -28.29 -19.35
N SER A 495 -15.59 -27.69 -18.19
CA SER A 495 -16.63 -27.33 -17.21
C SER A 495 -17.64 -26.32 -17.78
N ARG A 496 -17.17 -25.27 -18.48
CA ARG A 496 -18.05 -24.31 -19.17
C ARG A 496 -18.85 -24.93 -20.32
N GLU A 497 -18.26 -25.86 -21.07
CA GLU A 497 -18.94 -26.59 -22.15
C GLU A 497 -20.00 -27.55 -21.61
N LEU A 498 -19.70 -28.30 -20.54
CA LEU A 498 -20.67 -29.15 -19.84
C LEU A 498 -21.84 -28.33 -19.28
N LYS A 499 -21.56 -27.20 -18.60
CA LYS A 499 -22.58 -26.27 -18.10
C LYS A 499 -23.44 -25.69 -19.23
N LYS A 500 -22.87 -25.47 -20.42
CA LYS A 500 -23.59 -24.98 -21.61
C LYS A 500 -24.48 -26.06 -22.25
N ALA A 501 -24.06 -27.33 -22.24
CA ALA A 501 -24.88 -28.46 -22.68
C ALA A 501 -26.10 -28.66 -21.76
N LEU A 502 -25.87 -28.73 -20.43
CA LEU A 502 -26.94 -28.88 -19.44
C LEU A 502 -27.96 -27.73 -19.49
N LEU A 503 -27.52 -26.50 -19.79
CA LEU A 503 -28.40 -25.33 -20.01
C LEU A 503 -29.14 -25.34 -21.35
N ALA A 504 -28.75 -26.19 -22.31
CA ALA A 504 -29.50 -26.41 -23.55
C ALA A 504 -30.60 -27.46 -23.34
N ASP A 505 -30.28 -28.58 -22.69
CA ASP A 505 -31.27 -29.63 -22.36
C ASP A 505 -32.40 -29.08 -21.47
N ALA A 506 -32.04 -28.26 -20.46
CA ALA A 506 -33.00 -27.56 -19.61
C ALA A 506 -33.96 -26.60 -20.38
N LYS A 507 -33.67 -26.26 -21.64
CA LYS A 507 -34.53 -25.45 -22.51
C LYS A 507 -35.33 -26.26 -23.53
N GLY A 508 -35.07 -27.56 -23.69
CA GLY A 508 -35.89 -28.44 -24.52
C GLY A 508 -37.22 -28.86 -23.87
N GLY A 509 -37.30 -28.83 -22.54
CA GLY A 509 -38.34 -29.48 -21.74
C GLY A 509 -39.66 -28.74 -21.50
N SER A 510 -40.23 -27.99 -22.45
CA SER A 510 -41.62 -27.50 -22.29
C SER A 510 -42.37 -27.22 -23.61
N LYS A 511 -43.32 -28.12 -23.98
CA LYS A 511 -44.31 -27.82 -25.06
C LYS A 511 -45.57 -28.70 -25.08
N ALA A 512 -46.44 -28.56 -24.07
CA ALA A 512 -47.88 -28.92 -24.10
C ALA A 512 -48.57 -28.23 -22.88
N SER A 513 -49.81 -27.76 -22.90
CA SER A 513 -50.85 -27.72 -23.97
C SER A 513 -51.71 -26.43 -23.89
N SER A 514 -52.84 -26.40 -24.61
CA SER A 514 -53.85 -25.31 -24.73
C SER A 514 -54.53 -24.88 -23.41
N GLY A 515 -55.23 -23.73 -23.30
CA GLY A 515 -55.79 -22.88 -24.39
C GLY A 515 -56.42 -21.53 -23.96
N LYS A 516 -57.48 -21.10 -24.69
CA LYS A 516 -58.03 -19.72 -24.75
C LYS A 516 -58.93 -19.30 -23.57
N SER A 517 -58.94 -18.00 -23.26
CA SER A 517 -60.14 -17.12 -23.33
C SER A 517 -59.78 -15.63 -23.12
N ASP A 518 -60.75 -14.70 -23.18
CA ASP A 518 -60.54 -13.31 -23.61
C ASP A 518 -61.21 -12.25 -22.69
N ARG A 519 -60.62 -11.03 -22.67
CA ARG A 519 -61.21 -9.69 -22.40
C ARG A 519 -61.76 -9.24 -21.02
N SER A 520 -61.73 -7.90 -20.90
CA SER A 520 -62.36 -6.99 -19.91
C SER A 520 -61.73 -6.93 -18.50
N GLY A 521 -61.69 -5.77 -17.82
CA GLY A 521 -62.04 -4.42 -18.29
C GLY A 521 -62.00 -3.35 -17.18
N SER A 522 -62.17 -2.08 -17.59
CA SER A 522 -62.39 -0.86 -16.75
C SER A 522 -61.27 -0.36 -15.81
N ALA A 523 -61.06 0.97 -15.87
CA ALA A 523 -60.49 1.81 -14.81
C ALA A 523 -61.68 2.45 -14.01
N PRO A 524 -61.58 3.49 -13.13
CA PRO A 524 -60.69 4.65 -13.18
C PRO A 524 -60.15 5.11 -11.79
N SER A 525 -59.91 6.41 -11.62
CA SER A 525 -59.10 7.03 -10.57
C SER A 525 -59.88 7.94 -9.60
N SER A 526 -59.15 8.37 -8.55
CA SER A 526 -59.34 9.59 -7.74
C SER A 526 -60.31 9.55 -6.53
N GLY A 527 -59.90 10.26 -5.46
CA GLY A 527 -60.65 10.41 -4.21
C GLY A 527 -59.82 11.03 -3.08
N LYS A 528 -60.01 12.34 -2.82
CA LYS A 528 -59.57 13.07 -1.61
C LYS A 528 -60.82 13.28 -0.71
N PRO A 529 -60.73 13.49 0.64
CA PRO A 529 -60.32 14.81 1.16
C PRO A 529 -59.77 14.90 2.63
N ALA A 530 -59.39 16.13 3.01
CA ALA A 530 -59.51 16.89 4.28
C ALA A 530 -59.99 16.25 5.63
N SER A 531 -59.76 16.80 6.85
CA SER A 531 -58.84 17.84 7.43
C SER A 531 -59.12 18.07 8.96
N LYS A 532 -58.40 19.00 9.63
CA LYS A 532 -58.52 19.57 11.02
C LYS A 532 -57.55 18.97 12.07
N HIS A 533 -56.59 19.75 12.62
CA HIS A 533 -56.64 20.63 13.84
C HIS A 533 -56.68 19.85 15.18
N ARG A 534 -55.97 20.26 16.26
CA ARG A 534 -55.79 21.62 16.82
C ARG A 534 -54.50 21.80 17.68
N LYS A 535 -54.10 23.08 17.91
CA LYS A 535 -53.12 23.62 18.89
C LYS A 535 -53.35 23.13 20.35
N GLY A 536 -52.47 23.23 21.36
CA GLY A 536 -51.17 23.93 21.61
C GLY A 536 -51.07 24.31 23.13
N SER A 537 -50.04 24.95 23.73
CA SER A 537 -48.64 25.30 23.35
C SER A 537 -47.97 26.19 24.45
N SER A 538 -46.67 25.99 24.80
CA SER A 538 -45.83 26.78 25.77
C SER A 538 -46.20 26.66 27.27
N LYS A 539 -45.43 27.03 28.31
CA LYS A 539 -44.14 27.77 28.60
C LYS A 539 -43.72 27.40 30.07
N THR A 540 -42.66 27.78 30.84
CA THR A 540 -41.41 28.62 30.92
C THR A 540 -40.59 28.03 32.12
N GLY A 541 -39.33 28.27 32.50
CA GLY A 541 -38.16 29.04 31.99
C GLY A 541 -37.65 30.13 32.97
N SER A 542 -36.58 29.89 33.77
CA SER A 542 -35.96 30.90 34.69
C SER A 542 -34.49 30.61 35.11
N ALA A 543 -33.75 31.68 35.45
CA ALA A 543 -32.44 31.67 36.13
C ALA A 543 -32.45 32.69 37.29
N PRO A 544 -31.42 32.72 38.16
CA PRO A 544 -30.72 34.00 38.43
C PRO A 544 -29.19 33.82 38.62
N ALA A 545 -28.48 34.87 39.06
CA ALA A 545 -27.01 34.96 38.95
C ALA A 545 -26.30 35.75 40.09
N ALA A 546 -24.94 35.74 40.02
CA ALA A 546 -23.98 36.81 40.37
C ALA A 546 -23.00 36.63 41.56
N LYS A 547 -21.82 37.29 41.42
CA LYS A 547 -20.72 37.54 42.38
C LYS A 547 -19.80 36.34 42.74
N SER A 548 -18.50 36.50 43.06
CA SER A 548 -17.49 37.57 42.80
C SER A 548 -16.08 37.13 43.28
N SER A 549 -15.02 37.85 42.85
CA SER A 549 -13.59 37.66 43.20
C SER A 549 -12.92 36.41 42.60
N GLY A 550 -11.58 36.30 42.48
CA GLY A 550 -10.50 37.25 42.82
C GLY A 550 -9.20 36.89 42.08
N ALA A 551 -8.20 37.78 42.05
CA ALA A 551 -7.02 37.66 41.17
C ALA A 551 -5.75 37.14 41.86
N ARG A 552 -4.87 36.44 41.11
CA ARG A 552 -3.40 36.55 41.26
C ARG A 552 -2.58 35.96 40.09
N LYS A 553 -1.50 36.66 39.73
CA LYS A 553 -0.29 36.09 39.08
C LYS A 553 0.68 35.61 40.17
N PRO A 554 1.64 34.73 39.85
CA PRO A 554 3.01 35.22 39.53
C PRO A 554 3.45 34.72 38.13
N LYS A 555 4.23 35.44 37.31
CA LYS A 555 5.60 36.00 37.49
C LYS A 555 6.67 34.91 37.65
N ALA A 556 7.56 34.81 36.65
CA ALA A 556 8.69 33.89 36.63
C ALA A 556 9.91 34.44 37.39
N LYS A 557 10.79 33.52 37.84
CA LYS A 557 12.25 33.69 37.90
C LYS A 557 12.92 32.37 38.33
N SER A 558 13.76 31.84 37.44
CA SER A 558 15.00 31.07 37.64
C SER A 558 15.45 30.62 36.26
#